data_AF-A0A5N5DY97-F1
#
_entry.id   AF-A0A5N5DY97-F1
#
_cell.length_a   1.000
_cell.length_b   1.000
_cell.length_c   1.000
_cell.angle_alpha   90.00
_cell.angle_beta   90.00
_cell.angle_gamma   90.00
#
_symmetry.space_group_name_H-M   'P 1'
#
loop_
_entity.id
_entity.type
_entity.pdbx_description
1 polymer ?
#
loop_
_entity_poly.entity_id
_entity_poly.type
_entity_poly.pdbx_seq_one_letter_code
_entity_poly.pdbx_strand_id
1 'polypeptide(L)'
;MVTQIPELHAGTPFDELDDYIALARLSGLVLSPDGSLLICARAVLDDKSAEYVSSLWEIDPEGRRPARRLTWGSTSESGAAFAFDGDVLFTATRAVPGE
;
A
#
# COMPACT_ATOMS: atom_id res chain seq x y z
N MET A 1 10.00 -9.92 2.77
CA MET A 1 8.69 -10.46 2.36
C MET A 1 8.57 -10.21 0.87
N VAL A 2 8.48 -11.26 0.06
CA VAL A 2 8.31 -11.13 -1.40
C VAL A 2 6.94 -10.49 -1.63
N THR A 3 6.87 -9.48 -2.50
CA THR A 3 5.59 -8.98 -3.00
C THR A 3 4.92 -10.16 -3.70
N GLN A 4 3.96 -10.81 -3.03
CA GLN A 4 3.27 -11.95 -3.61
C GLN A 4 2.53 -11.45 -4.86
N ILE A 5 3.04 -11.84 -6.02
CA ILE A 5 2.32 -11.70 -7.27
C ILE A 5 1.16 -12.69 -7.16
N PRO A 6 -0.09 -12.28 -7.47
CA PRO A 6 -1.21 -13.22 -7.50
C PRO A 6 -0.86 -14.42 -8.37
N GLU A 7 -1.35 -15.61 -8.01
CA GLU A 7 -1.30 -16.73 -8.95
C GLU A 7 -2.12 -16.34 -10.18
N LEU A 8 -1.49 -16.43 -11.35
CA LEU A 8 -2.11 -16.03 -12.61
C LEU A 8 -2.91 -17.20 -13.18
N HIS A 9 -4.09 -16.90 -13.70
CA HIS A 9 -4.92 -17.87 -14.39
C HIS A 9 -4.33 -18.20 -15.78
N ALA A 10 -3.72 -17.22 -16.45
CA ALA A 10 -3.03 -17.41 -17.73
C ALA A 10 -1.97 -16.32 -17.99
N GLY A 11 -0.93 -16.67 -18.75
CA GLY A 11 -0.02 -15.70 -19.38
C GLY A 11 0.50 -14.59 -18.47
N THR A 12 0.15 -13.35 -18.80
CA THR A 12 0.45 -12.14 -18.03
C THR A 12 -0.79 -11.68 -17.26
N PRO A 13 -0.61 -10.84 -16.21
CA PRO A 13 -1.74 -10.29 -15.46
C PRO A 13 -2.72 -9.42 -16.26
N PHE A 14 -2.46 -9.19 -17.56
CA PHE A 14 -3.31 -8.37 -18.42
C PHE A 14 -4.22 -9.20 -19.34
N ASP A 15 -4.04 -10.52 -19.34
CA ASP A 15 -4.78 -11.42 -20.24
C ASP A 15 -6.16 -11.82 -19.66
N GLU A 16 -6.29 -11.85 -18.33
CA GLU A 16 -7.54 -12.14 -17.61
C GLU A 16 -7.94 -10.99 -16.68
N LEU A 17 -9.24 -10.71 -16.61
CA LEU A 17 -9.76 -9.59 -15.82
C LEU A 17 -9.50 -9.78 -14.32
N ASP A 18 -9.70 -11.00 -13.81
CA ASP A 18 -9.50 -11.30 -12.40
C ASP A 18 -8.03 -11.14 -11.99
N ASP A 19 -7.10 -11.54 -12.86
CA ASP A 19 -5.65 -11.33 -12.66
C ASP A 19 -5.29 -9.85 -12.65
N TYR A 20 -5.86 -9.08 -13.57
CA TYR A 20 -5.63 -7.63 -13.65
C TYR A 20 -6.16 -6.91 -12.39
N ILE A 21 -7.34 -7.31 -11.90
CA ILE A 21 -7.93 -6.76 -10.69
C ILE A 21 -7.09 -7.16 -9.46
N ALA A 22 -6.54 -8.37 -9.42
CA ALA A 22 -5.71 -8.84 -8.30
C ALA A 22 -4.35 -8.10 -8.16
N LEU A 23 -3.91 -7.36 -9.19
CA LEU A 23 -2.69 -6.56 -9.10
C LEU A 23 -2.76 -5.52 -7.97
N ALA A 24 -1.69 -5.47 -7.17
CA ALA A 24 -1.53 -4.44 -6.15
C ALA A 24 -1.42 -3.05 -6.79
N ARG A 25 -2.08 -2.06 -6.19
CA ARG A 25 -2.08 -0.67 -6.67
C ARG A 25 -1.29 0.23 -5.76
N LEU A 26 -0.42 1.06 -6.33
CA LEU A 26 0.32 2.08 -5.61
C LEU A 26 -0.32 3.46 -5.82
N SER A 27 -0.38 4.26 -4.77
CA SER A 27 -0.89 5.63 -4.81
C SER A 27 -0.26 6.49 -3.71
N GLY A 28 -0.52 7.80 -3.73
CA GLY A 28 -0.16 8.70 -2.63
C GLY A 28 1.33 8.77 -2.34
N LEU A 29 2.16 8.87 -3.37
CA LEU A 29 3.62 9.02 -3.22
C LEU A 29 3.95 10.35 -2.54
N VAL A 30 4.65 10.29 -1.41
CA VAL A 30 5.15 11.47 -0.68
C VAL A 30 6.59 11.25 -0.23
N LEU A 31 7.46 12.23 -0.50
CA LEU A 31 8.88 12.19 -0.17
C LEU A 31 9.13 13.02 1.11
N SER A 32 9.99 12.53 1.99
CA SER A 32 10.42 13.26 3.19
C SER A 32 11.14 14.55 2.79
N PRO A 33 11.11 15.60 3.65
CA PRO A 33 11.77 16.88 3.34
C PRO A 33 13.27 16.77 3.03
N ASP A 34 13.95 15.80 3.64
CA ASP A 34 15.37 15.51 3.43
C ASP A 34 15.63 14.54 2.26
N GLY A 35 14.59 14.04 1.61
CA GLY A 35 14.67 13.10 0.48
C GLY A 35 15.07 11.68 0.85
N SER A 36 15.21 11.34 2.13
CA SER A 36 15.73 10.04 2.57
C SER A 36 14.68 8.92 2.61
N LEU A 37 13.38 9.26 2.62
CA LEU A 37 12.29 8.31 2.75
C LEU A 37 11.12 8.65 1.84
N LEU A 38 10.69 7.69 1.01
CA LEU A 38 9.48 7.79 0.20
C LEU A 38 8.39 6.93 0.82
N ILE A 39 7.19 7.49 1.02
CA ILE A 39 6.01 6.74 1.44
C ILE A 39 5.05 6.58 0.26
N CYS A 40 4.40 5.43 0.17
CA CYS A 40 3.24 5.22 -0.69
C CYS A 40 2.16 4.41 0.02
N ALA A 41 0.93 4.52 -0.47
CA ALA A 41 -0.12 3.56 -0.15
C ALA A 41 -0.05 2.39 -1.14
N ARG A 42 -0.11 1.16 -0.64
CA ARG A 42 -0.30 -0.06 -1.43
C ARG A 42 -1.66 -0.66 -1.09
N ALA A 43 -2.54 -0.72 -2.09
CA ALA A 43 -3.84 -1.37 -2.02
C ALA A 43 -3.79 -2.77 -2.63
N VAL A 44 -4.34 -3.76 -1.91
CA VAL A 44 -4.52 -5.14 -2.36
C VAL A 44 -5.96 -5.57 -2.09
N LEU A 45 -6.45 -6.59 -2.79
CA LEU A 45 -7.73 -7.20 -2.43
C LEU A 45 -7.65 -7.84 -1.04
N ASP A 46 -8.76 -7.80 -0.32
CA ASP A 46 -8.94 -8.55 0.91
C ASP A 46 -9.03 -10.06 0.66
N ASP A 47 -9.04 -10.86 1.72
CA ASP A 47 -9.08 -12.33 1.62
C ASP A 47 -10.34 -12.86 0.89
N LYS A 48 -11.40 -12.04 0.82
CA LYS A 48 -12.65 -12.35 0.10
C LYS A 48 -12.67 -11.84 -1.34
N SER A 49 -11.63 -11.15 -1.78
CA SER A 49 -11.56 -10.51 -3.11
C SER A 49 -12.74 -9.55 -3.40
N ALA A 50 -13.28 -8.92 -2.35
CA ALA A 50 -14.46 -8.06 -2.44
C ALA A 50 -14.10 -6.57 -2.40
N GLU A 51 -13.03 -6.21 -1.70
CA GLU A 51 -12.64 -4.82 -1.47
C GLU A 51 -11.13 -4.62 -1.52
N TYR A 52 -10.69 -3.40 -1.82
CA TYR A 52 -9.28 -3.02 -1.70
C TYR A 52 -8.97 -2.47 -0.31
N VAL A 53 -7.99 -3.09 0.35
CA VAL A 53 -7.47 -2.62 1.63
C VAL A 53 -6.08 -2.01 1.41
N SER A 54 -5.92 -0.75 1.79
CA SER A 54 -4.65 -0.03 1.66
C SER A 54 -3.84 -0.02 2.96
N SER A 55 -2.53 -0.16 2.82
CA SER A 55 -1.55 0.04 3.88
C SER A 55 -0.45 0.99 3.40
N LEU A 56 0.19 1.71 4.32
CA LEU A 56 1.32 2.57 3.99
C LEU A 56 2.63 1.78 4.01
N TRP A 57 3.51 2.11 3.09
CA TRP A 57 4.82 1.49 2.90
C TRP A 57 5.88 2.56 2.78
N GLU A 58 7.01 2.34 3.43
CA GLU A 58 8.24 3.07 3.16
C GLU A 58 9.05 2.41 2.06
N ILE A 59 9.69 3.24 1.25
CA ILE A 59 10.55 2.89 0.14
C ILE A 59 11.82 3.74 0.29
N ASP A 60 12.99 3.09 0.23
CA ASP A 60 14.27 3.79 0.10
C ASP A 60 14.40 4.32 -1.33
N PRO A 61 14.44 5.65 -1.55
CA PRO A 61 14.54 6.23 -2.89
C PRO A 61 15.81 5.81 -3.64
N GLU A 62 16.87 5.44 -2.92
CA GLU A 62 18.12 4.95 -3.52
C GLU A 62 18.12 3.43 -3.73
N GLY A 63 17.07 2.72 -3.32
CA GLY A 63 16.92 1.28 -3.53
C GLY A 63 17.93 0.41 -2.77
N ARG A 64 18.60 0.94 -1.73
CA ARG A 64 19.59 0.19 -0.94
C ARG A 64 18.93 -0.72 0.09
N ARG A 65 17.71 -0.40 0.50
CA ARG A 65 16.91 -1.18 1.47
C ARG A 65 15.60 -1.62 0.83
N PRO A 66 15.11 -2.83 1.16
CA PRO A 66 13.80 -3.29 0.70
C PRO A 66 12.69 -2.42 1.28
N ALA A 67 11.58 -2.29 0.54
CA ALA A 67 10.38 -1.62 1.02
C ALA A 67 9.82 -2.30 2.28
N ARG A 68 9.31 -1.51 3.23
CA ARG A 68 8.75 -2.00 4.51
C ARG A 68 7.35 -1.44 4.72
N ARG A 69 6.44 -2.30 5.19
CA ARG A 69 5.09 -1.90 5.58
C ARG A 69 5.14 -1.12 6.89
N LEU A 70 4.43 0.00 6.96
CA LEU A 70 4.37 0.90 8.12
C LEU A 70 3.09 0.74 8.94
N THR A 71 2.00 0.31 8.31
CA THR A 71 0.69 0.26 8.96
C THR A 71 0.02 -1.10 8.76
N TRP A 72 -0.67 -1.60 9.79
CA TRP A 72 -1.26 -2.95 9.84
C TRP A 72 -2.74 -2.94 10.23
N GLY A 73 -3.44 -1.82 10.03
CA GLY A 73 -4.88 -1.76 10.27
C GLY A 73 -5.64 -2.82 9.47
N SER A 74 -6.77 -3.28 10.03
CA SER A 74 -7.74 -4.14 9.34
C SER A 74 -8.62 -3.34 8.36
N THR A 75 -8.48 -2.02 8.35
CA THR A 75 -9.21 -1.06 7.54
C THR A 75 -8.22 -0.17 6.79
N SER A 76 -8.65 0.39 5.65
CA SER A 76 -7.78 1.17 4.77
C SER A 76 -7.17 2.40 5.42
N GLU A 77 -5.88 2.60 5.13
CA GLU A 77 -5.07 3.73 5.57
C GLU A 77 -4.54 4.50 4.35
N SER A 78 -4.61 5.84 4.38
CA SER A 78 -4.30 6.68 3.21
C SER A 78 -3.88 8.11 3.61
N GLY A 79 -3.65 8.96 2.59
CA GLY A 79 -3.40 10.39 2.82
C GLY A 79 -2.12 10.68 3.60
N ALA A 80 -1.07 9.87 3.38
CA ALA A 80 0.21 10.06 4.03
C ALA A 80 0.79 11.45 3.71
N ALA A 81 1.35 12.11 4.71
CA ALA A 81 2.09 13.36 4.57
C ALA A 81 3.20 13.44 5.63
N PHE A 82 4.31 14.09 5.29
CA PHE A 82 5.36 14.40 6.25
C PHE A 82 5.07 15.73 6.96
N ALA A 83 5.15 15.73 8.28
CA ALA A 83 5.32 16.94 9.07
C ALA A 83 6.75 17.49 8.89
N PHE A 84 6.97 18.73 9.32
CA PHE A 84 8.27 19.41 9.14
C PHE A 84 9.43 18.71 9.87
N ASP A 85 9.14 18.07 11.01
CA ASP A 85 10.09 17.30 11.82
C ASP A 85 10.34 15.88 11.30
N GLY A 86 9.64 15.46 10.24
CA GLY A 86 9.79 14.14 9.62
C GLY A 86 8.77 13.10 10.11
N ASP A 87 7.85 13.46 11.01
CA ASP A 87 6.76 12.57 11.39
C ASP A 87 5.81 12.28 10.22
N VAL A 88 5.27 11.07 10.15
CA VAL A 88 4.30 10.67 9.12
C VAL A 88 2.89 10.76 9.68
N LEU A 89 2.09 11.63 9.08
CA LEU A 89 0.66 11.79 9.35
C LEU A 89 -0.14 11.02 8.30
N PHE A 90 -1.25 10.39 8.70
CA PHE A 90 -2.13 9.66 7.79
C PHE A 90 -3.56 9.57 8.33
N THR A 91 -4.51 9.24 7.45
CA THR A 91 -5.88 8.92 7.82
C THR A 91 -6.09 7.42 7.85
N ALA A 92 -6.84 6.95 8.84
CA ALA A 92 -7.23 5.55 8.96
C ALA A 92 -8.75 5.49 9.13
N THR A 93 -9.42 4.71 8.27
CA THR A 93 -10.82 4.37 8.52
C THR A 93 -10.89 3.52 9.78
N ARG A 94 -11.86 3.75 10.65
CA ARG A 94 -12.11 2.91 11.82
C ARG A 94 -13.58 2.52 11.81
N ALA A 95 -13.84 1.22 11.93
CA ALA A 95 -15.20 0.74 12.13
C ALA A 95 -15.74 1.31 13.44
N VAL A 96 -16.99 1.76 13.42
CA VAL A 96 -17.71 2.09 14.65
C VAL A 96 -18.04 0.77 15.34
N PRO A 97 -17.74 0.58 16.64
CA PRO A 97 -18.10 -0.66 17.33
C PRO A 97 -19.61 -0.90 17.29
N GLY A 98 -20.03 -2.07 16.78
CA GLY A 98 -21.42 -2.54 16.84
C GLY A 98 -22.25 -2.42 15.56
N GLU A 99 -21.63 -2.08 14.42
CA GLU A 99 -22.23 -2.22 13.07
C GLU A 99 -21.78 -3.51 12.39
#